data_AF-A0A927WDS0-F1
#
_entry.id   AF-A0A927WDS0-F1
#
_cell.length_a   1.000
_cell.length_b   1.000
_cell.length_c   1.000
_cell.angle_alpha   90.00
_cell.angle_beta   90.00
_cell.angle_gamma   90.00
#
_symmetry.space_group_name_H-M   'P 1'
#
loop_
_entity.id
_entity.type
_entity.pdbx_description
1 polymer ?
#
loop_
_entity_poly.entity_id
_entity_poly.type
_entity_poly.pdbx_seq_one_letter_code
_entity_poly.pdbx_strand_id
1 'polypeptide(L)'
;MKIVCSIGPNVKTLNDLDKFVNAGMNSMRLNFSHIENDTAKKQIKYMKENYPDISIIQDLQGNKIRVSNLFNGQLRVNFGETVYFCSEEFFKENLRHSVKNTLIPISFQGQFTWLSKCKKILMKDGTMEFNVVGKLKDKEAIKAEVVLGGMVRGEKGLNAPGMDRLGMTLTIKDKKDIEFGLLSGVDIICLSYVTRESDILELKEYIKKVKKYNPQIIMPKIWAKIECKEGILNFDSILKSVDGIMLGRGDLFSELDIMEIPFVQDEIIEKMKSEKKELIIATYVLDSMRSVRKPKIPELDDLYNFIKNKVDGIMLAGEVGVGKNPLHVITFTKEFIDKYSYLS
;
A
#
# COMPACT_ATOMS: atom_id res chain seq x y z
N MET A 1 3.43 14.80 16.11
CA MET A 1 3.49 13.74 15.10
C MET A 1 2.60 12.58 15.51
N LYS A 2 1.77 12.05 14.60
CA LYS A 2 0.82 10.94 14.82
C LYS A 2 1.47 9.59 14.55
N ILE A 3 1.06 8.57 15.30
CA ILE A 3 1.42 7.17 15.09
C ILE A 3 0.23 6.43 14.49
N VAL A 4 0.33 6.11 13.20
CA VAL A 4 -0.64 5.27 12.48
C VAL A 4 -0.23 3.81 12.62
N CYS A 5 -1.07 2.95 13.17
CA CYS A 5 -0.78 1.53 13.33
C CYS A 5 -1.62 0.70 12.37
N SER A 6 -0.96 -0.13 11.56
CA SER A 6 -1.64 -1.13 10.72
C SER A 6 -2.09 -2.32 11.57
N ILE A 7 -3.39 -2.56 11.61
CA ILE A 7 -3.94 -3.73 12.29
C ILE A 7 -3.76 -4.97 11.43
N GLY A 8 -3.30 -6.05 12.06
CA GLY A 8 -3.01 -7.31 11.41
C GLY A 8 -3.13 -8.49 12.38
N PRO A 9 -2.56 -9.66 12.04
CA PRO A 9 -2.66 -10.89 12.83
C PRO A 9 -2.27 -10.80 14.31
N ASN A 10 -1.49 -9.78 14.70
CA ASN A 10 -1.15 -9.52 16.10
C ASN A 10 -2.34 -9.05 16.95
N VAL A 11 -3.40 -8.53 16.34
CA VAL A 11 -4.66 -8.19 17.01
C VAL A 11 -5.62 -9.36 16.82
N LYS A 12 -5.77 -10.18 17.86
CA LYS A 12 -6.60 -11.40 17.82
C LYS A 12 -7.98 -11.17 18.40
N THR A 13 -8.08 -10.23 19.34
CA THR A 13 -9.28 -9.87 20.06
C THR A 13 -9.48 -8.36 20.07
N LEU A 14 -10.69 -7.89 20.37
CA LEU A 14 -10.94 -6.45 20.49
C LEU A 14 -10.14 -5.82 21.64
N ASN A 15 -9.92 -6.55 22.75
CA ASN A 15 -9.08 -6.09 23.86
C ASN A 15 -7.60 -5.90 23.49
N ASP A 16 -7.13 -6.47 22.38
CA ASP A 16 -5.77 -6.16 21.89
C ASP A 16 -5.69 -4.74 21.33
N LEU A 17 -6.81 -4.16 20.87
CA LEU A 17 -6.86 -2.76 20.43
C LEU A 17 -6.64 -1.80 21.59
N ASP A 18 -7.15 -2.10 22.79
CA ASP A 18 -6.89 -1.31 24.01
C ASP A 18 -5.38 -1.19 24.26
N LYS A 19 -4.66 -2.30 24.08
CA LYS A 19 -3.21 -2.33 24.27
C LYS A 19 -2.50 -1.44 23.26
N PHE A 20 -2.96 -1.42 22.00
CA PHE A 20 -2.40 -0.55 20.96
C PHE A 20 -2.66 0.93 21.26
N VAL A 21 -3.87 1.29 21.69
CA VAL A 21 -4.21 2.65 22.10
C VAL A 21 -3.36 3.08 23.29
N ASN A 22 -3.30 2.28 24.34
CA ASN A 22 -2.51 2.56 25.55
C ASN A 22 -1.01 2.67 25.25
N ALA A 23 -0.50 1.91 24.28
CA ALA A 23 0.90 2.00 23.85
C ALA A 23 1.22 3.31 23.09
N GLY A 24 0.22 3.98 22.51
CA GLY A 24 0.40 5.26 21.82
C GLY A 24 -0.17 5.38 20.41
N MET A 25 -0.99 4.43 19.94
CA MET A 25 -1.62 4.53 18.63
C MET A 25 -2.53 5.77 18.55
N ASN A 26 -2.39 6.58 17.50
CA ASN A 26 -3.27 7.74 17.22
C ASN A 26 -4.26 7.47 16.08
N SER A 27 -3.95 6.52 15.20
CA SER A 27 -4.86 6.13 14.12
C SER A 27 -4.76 4.64 13.83
N MET A 28 -5.91 4.02 13.61
CA MET A 28 -6.03 2.61 13.26
C MET A 28 -6.14 2.48 11.74
N ARG A 29 -5.14 1.88 11.10
CA ARG A 29 -5.17 1.60 9.65
C ARG A 29 -5.58 0.15 9.38
N LEU A 30 -6.63 -0.01 8.59
CA LEU A 30 -7.13 -1.30 8.11
C LEU A 30 -6.69 -1.50 6.66
N ASN A 31 -5.94 -2.58 6.41
CA ASN A 31 -5.46 -2.91 5.08
C ASN A 31 -6.49 -3.74 4.31
N PHE A 32 -7.27 -3.11 3.44
CA PHE A 32 -8.32 -3.78 2.67
C PHE A 32 -7.78 -4.73 1.61
N SER A 33 -6.48 -4.76 1.34
CA SER A 33 -5.89 -5.83 0.52
C SER A 33 -6.00 -7.23 1.15
N HIS A 34 -6.20 -7.33 2.47
CA HIS A 34 -6.11 -8.60 3.21
C HIS A 34 -7.17 -8.79 4.30
N ILE A 35 -7.73 -7.71 4.85
CA ILE A 35 -8.69 -7.83 5.95
C ILE A 35 -10.06 -8.30 5.44
N GLU A 36 -10.71 -9.16 6.22
CA GLU A 36 -12.09 -9.57 5.98
C GLU A 36 -13.09 -8.54 6.53
N ASN A 37 -14.19 -8.33 5.81
CA ASN A 37 -15.20 -7.32 6.15
C ASN A 37 -15.81 -7.52 7.55
N ASP A 38 -16.07 -8.75 7.98
CA ASP A 38 -16.64 -9.01 9.32
C ASP A 38 -15.67 -8.65 10.45
N THR A 39 -14.39 -8.94 10.25
CA THR A 39 -13.33 -8.56 11.20
C THR A 39 -13.18 -7.04 11.25
N ALA A 40 -13.11 -6.40 10.08
CA ALA A 40 -13.04 -4.94 9.97
C ALA A 40 -14.24 -4.28 10.66
N LYS A 41 -15.47 -4.76 10.43
CA LYS A 41 -16.70 -4.18 10.99
C LYS A 41 -16.70 -4.19 12.51
N LYS A 42 -16.29 -5.31 13.11
CA LYS A 42 -16.18 -5.45 14.58
C LYS A 42 -15.14 -4.48 15.15
N GLN A 43 -13.97 -4.38 14.52
CA GLN A 43 -12.89 -3.48 14.95
C GLN A 43 -13.28 -2.01 14.82
N ILE A 44 -13.90 -1.63 13.70
CA ILE A 44 -14.39 -0.26 13.46
C ILE A 44 -15.41 0.13 14.52
N LYS A 45 -16.45 -0.71 14.71
CA LYS A 45 -17.49 -0.45 15.70
C LYS A 45 -16.89 -0.25 17.09
N TYR A 46 -16.02 -1.18 17.51
CA TYR A 46 -15.37 -1.14 18.81
C TYR A 46 -14.56 0.14 19.02
N MET A 47 -13.72 0.53 18.05
CA MET A 47 -12.91 1.74 18.15
C MET A 47 -13.76 3.00 18.22
N LYS A 48 -14.84 3.09 17.44
CA LYS A 48 -15.73 4.26 17.48
C LYS A 48 -16.48 4.39 18.80
N GLU A 49 -16.85 3.27 19.43
CA GLU A 49 -17.57 3.27 20.71
C GLU A 49 -16.66 3.58 21.90
N ASN A 50 -15.42 3.09 21.89
CA ASN A 50 -14.52 3.17 23.06
C ASN A 50 -13.42 4.24 22.92
N TYR A 51 -13.05 4.64 21.70
CA TYR A 51 -11.92 5.53 21.41
C TYR A 51 -12.23 6.49 20.26
N PRO A 52 -13.22 7.38 20.40
CA PRO A 52 -13.69 8.27 19.32
C PRO A 52 -12.63 9.23 18.78
N ASP A 53 -11.56 9.51 19.54
CA ASP A 53 -10.46 10.37 19.10
C ASP A 53 -9.44 9.64 18.20
N ILE A 54 -9.52 8.31 18.10
CA ILE A 54 -8.63 7.51 17.26
C ILE A 54 -9.22 7.38 15.86
N SER A 55 -8.60 8.06 14.89
CA SER A 55 -9.05 8.01 13.50
C SER A 55 -8.87 6.63 12.87
N ILE A 56 -9.83 6.21 12.06
CA ILE A 56 -9.85 4.95 11.34
C ILE A 56 -9.57 5.21 9.86
N ILE A 57 -8.49 4.61 9.36
CA ILE A 57 -8.04 4.71 7.97
C ILE A 57 -8.39 3.42 7.24
N GLN A 58 -9.26 3.51 6.26
CA GLN A 58 -9.45 2.50 5.24
C GLN A 58 -8.38 2.67 4.16
N ASP A 59 -7.41 1.76 4.12
CA ASP A 59 -6.39 1.72 3.06
C ASP A 59 -6.83 0.73 1.98
N LEU A 60 -7.29 1.27 0.85
CA LEU A 60 -7.80 0.52 -0.29
C LEU A 60 -6.68 -0.19 -1.05
N GLN A 61 -7.02 -1.26 -1.76
CA GLN A 61 -6.03 -1.99 -2.56
C GLN A 61 -5.57 -1.16 -3.76
N GLY A 62 -6.48 -0.42 -4.39
CA GLY A 62 -6.21 0.34 -5.61
C GLY A 62 -5.74 -0.55 -6.76
N ASN A 63 -5.05 0.09 -7.71
CA ASN A 63 -4.58 -0.55 -8.95
C ASN A 63 -3.25 -1.32 -8.80
N LYS A 64 -2.93 -1.79 -7.59
CA LYS A 64 -1.77 -2.65 -7.36
C LYS A 64 -1.94 -3.98 -8.10
N ILE A 65 -0.95 -4.31 -8.92
CA ILE A 65 -0.90 -5.55 -9.69
C ILE A 65 -0.58 -6.72 -8.76
N ARG A 66 -1.25 -7.86 -8.93
CA ARG A 66 -1.06 -9.05 -8.08
C ARG A 66 -0.99 -10.33 -8.89
N VAL A 67 -0.31 -11.35 -8.38
CA VAL A 67 -0.47 -12.72 -8.88
C VAL A 67 -1.89 -13.16 -8.58
N SER A 68 -2.59 -13.67 -9.58
CA SER A 68 -3.99 -14.09 -9.47
C SER A 68 -4.16 -15.24 -8.49
N ASN A 69 -5.34 -15.32 -7.88
CA ASN A 69 -5.76 -16.42 -7.01
C ASN A 69 -5.97 -17.72 -7.79
N LEU A 70 -6.00 -17.66 -9.12
CA LEU A 70 -5.94 -18.85 -9.98
C LEU A 70 -4.61 -19.59 -9.87
N PHE A 71 -3.56 -18.93 -9.38
CA PHE A 71 -2.27 -19.52 -9.13
C PHE A 71 -2.28 -20.37 -7.84
N ASN A 72 -2.86 -21.55 -7.94
CA ASN A 72 -2.95 -22.52 -6.85
C ASN A 72 -1.62 -23.28 -6.68
N GLY A 73 -0.62 -22.63 -6.07
CA GLY A 73 0.66 -23.26 -5.79
C GLY A 73 1.77 -22.31 -5.37
N GLN A 74 2.96 -22.88 -5.29
CA GLN A 74 4.20 -22.13 -5.14
C GLN A 74 5.13 -22.54 -6.28
N LEU A 75 5.72 -21.55 -6.95
CA LEU A 75 6.67 -21.79 -8.03
C LEU A 75 8.01 -21.20 -7.62
N ARG A 76 8.99 -22.09 -7.47
CA ARG A 76 10.38 -21.67 -7.27
C ARG A 76 10.94 -21.28 -8.63
N VAL A 77 11.48 -20.07 -8.71
CA VAL A 77 12.15 -19.54 -9.89
C VAL A 77 13.61 -19.28 -9.54
N ASN A 78 14.53 -19.68 -10.40
CA ASN A 78 15.98 -19.54 -10.20
C ASN A 78 16.59 -18.62 -11.26
N PHE A 79 17.76 -18.07 -10.96
CA PHE A 79 18.50 -17.20 -11.87
C PHE A 79 18.67 -17.82 -13.27
N GLY A 80 18.42 -17.02 -14.32
CA GLY A 80 18.52 -17.41 -15.72
C GLY A 80 17.33 -18.23 -16.25
N GLU A 81 16.38 -18.62 -15.40
CA GLU A 81 15.16 -19.28 -15.87
C GLU A 81 14.25 -18.31 -16.63
N THR A 82 13.45 -18.85 -17.55
CA THR A 82 12.40 -18.10 -18.24
C THR A 82 11.06 -18.35 -17.56
N VAL A 83 10.32 -17.26 -17.30
CA VAL A 83 8.94 -17.30 -16.84
C VAL A 83 8.03 -16.54 -17.80
N TYR A 84 6.71 -16.78 -17.67
CA TYR A 84 5.72 -16.06 -18.46
C TYR A 84 4.64 -15.48 -17.56
N PHE A 85 4.62 -14.16 -17.43
CA PHE A 85 3.49 -13.46 -16.84
C PHE A 85 2.35 -13.45 -17.85
N CYS A 86 1.12 -13.78 -17.46
CA CYS A 86 -0.01 -13.85 -18.39
C CYS A 86 -1.33 -13.39 -17.79
N SER A 87 -2.34 -13.16 -18.64
CA SER A 87 -3.71 -12.88 -18.18
C SER A 87 -4.35 -14.10 -17.54
N GLU A 88 -5.38 -13.86 -16.73
CA GLU A 88 -6.18 -14.93 -16.11
C GLU A 88 -6.90 -15.80 -17.16
N GLU A 89 -7.35 -15.23 -18.26
CA GLU A 89 -8.01 -15.94 -19.36
C GLU A 89 -7.02 -16.88 -20.06
N PHE A 90 -5.86 -16.36 -20.47
CA PHE A 90 -4.81 -17.16 -21.10
C PHE A 90 -4.33 -18.30 -20.18
N PHE A 91 -4.21 -18.04 -18.88
CA PHE A 91 -3.84 -19.06 -17.91
C PHE A 91 -4.86 -20.19 -17.82
N LYS A 92 -6.17 -19.87 -17.79
CA LYS A 92 -7.26 -20.88 -17.74
C LYS A 92 -7.24 -21.78 -18.96
N GLU A 93 -7.06 -21.22 -20.16
CA GLU A 93 -7.00 -21.97 -21.41
C GLU A 93 -5.79 -22.92 -21.46
N ASN A 94 -4.70 -22.56 -20.76
CA ASN A 94 -3.43 -23.29 -20.79
C ASN A 94 -3.11 -24.02 -19.47
N LEU A 95 -4.12 -24.29 -18.62
CA LEU A 95 -3.95 -24.93 -17.31
C LEU A 95 -3.17 -26.26 -17.38
N ARG A 96 -3.35 -27.06 -18.43
CA ARG A 96 -2.62 -28.33 -18.62
C ARG A 96 -1.12 -28.15 -18.93
N HIS A 97 -0.75 -26.97 -19.42
CA HIS A 97 0.63 -26.60 -19.77
C HIS A 97 1.29 -25.69 -18.71
N SER A 98 0.52 -25.18 -17.74
CA SER A 98 1.01 -24.22 -16.73
C SER A 98 2.17 -24.76 -15.88
N VAL A 99 2.13 -26.05 -15.54
CA VAL A 99 3.20 -26.74 -14.76
C VAL A 99 4.47 -26.91 -15.58
N LYS A 100 4.38 -27.04 -16.91
CA LYS A 100 5.56 -27.17 -17.80
C LYS A 100 6.10 -25.82 -18.28
N ASN A 101 5.27 -24.78 -18.34
CA ASN A 101 5.59 -23.51 -19.00
C ASN A 101 5.78 -22.33 -18.04
N THR A 102 5.92 -22.56 -16.73
CA THR A 102 6.25 -21.50 -15.75
C THR A 102 5.33 -20.27 -15.90
N LEU A 103 4.03 -20.51 -16.12
CA LEU A 103 3.01 -19.47 -16.34
C LEU A 103 2.58 -18.87 -15.00
N ILE A 104 2.62 -17.54 -14.90
CA ILE A 104 2.24 -16.78 -13.71
C ILE A 104 1.07 -15.86 -14.10
N PRO A 105 -0.18 -16.18 -13.71
CA PRO A 105 -1.33 -15.35 -14.01
C PRO A 105 -1.32 -14.09 -13.16
N ILE A 106 -1.59 -12.94 -13.78
CA ILE A 106 -1.64 -11.64 -13.12
C ILE A 106 -3.06 -11.10 -13.13
N SER A 107 -3.49 -10.60 -11.99
CA SER A 107 -4.78 -9.95 -11.78
C SER A 107 -4.59 -8.44 -11.76
N PHE A 108 -5.08 -7.75 -12.79
CA PHE A 108 -5.20 -6.29 -12.84
C PHE A 108 -6.24 -5.84 -13.87
N GLN A 109 -6.80 -4.63 -13.68
CA GLN A 109 -7.76 -4.03 -14.60
C GLN A 109 -7.05 -3.24 -15.69
N GLY A 110 -6.49 -3.94 -16.66
CA GLY A 110 -5.78 -3.29 -17.75
C GLY A 110 -5.43 -4.22 -18.90
N GLN A 111 -4.79 -3.67 -19.92
CA GLN A 111 -4.35 -4.46 -21.06
C GLN A 111 -3.00 -5.09 -20.76
N PHE A 112 -2.83 -6.37 -21.08
CA PHE A 112 -1.55 -7.07 -20.89
C PHE A 112 -0.39 -6.44 -21.70
N THR A 113 -0.72 -5.69 -22.76
CA THR A 113 0.23 -4.87 -23.53
C THR A 113 0.91 -3.79 -22.69
N TRP A 114 0.28 -3.28 -21.63
CA TRP A 114 0.86 -2.23 -20.80
C TRP A 114 2.11 -2.70 -20.05
N LEU A 115 2.11 -3.96 -19.60
CA LEU A 115 3.27 -4.59 -18.97
C LEU A 115 4.43 -4.82 -19.96
N SER A 116 4.15 -4.91 -21.27
CA SER A 116 5.20 -5.15 -22.28
C SER A 116 6.09 -3.92 -22.54
N LYS A 117 5.66 -2.73 -22.10
CA LYS A 117 6.47 -1.51 -22.13
C LYS A 117 7.49 -1.46 -20.98
N CYS A 118 7.30 -2.28 -19.95
CA CYS A 118 8.19 -2.32 -18.79
C CYS A 118 9.48 -3.05 -19.16
N LYS A 119 10.61 -2.60 -18.59
CA LYS A 119 11.89 -3.31 -18.72
C LYS A 119 12.04 -4.43 -17.70
N LYS A 120 11.40 -4.29 -16.55
CA LYS A 120 11.47 -5.25 -15.44
C LYS A 120 10.14 -5.38 -14.72
N ILE A 121 9.95 -6.53 -14.10
CA ILE A 121 8.88 -6.83 -13.15
C ILE A 121 9.58 -7.20 -11.84
N LEU A 122 9.08 -6.65 -10.73
CA LEU A 122 9.63 -6.86 -9.40
C LEU A 122 8.55 -7.47 -8.51
N MET A 123 8.95 -8.30 -7.57
CA MET A 123 8.05 -8.85 -6.55
C MET A 123 8.69 -8.78 -5.17
N LYS A 124 7.85 -8.73 -4.13
CA LYS A 124 8.28 -8.75 -2.72
C LYS A 124 9.32 -7.66 -2.46
N ASP A 125 8.94 -6.42 -2.73
CA ASP A 125 9.74 -5.22 -2.49
C ASP A 125 11.14 -5.30 -3.16
N GLY A 126 11.17 -5.81 -4.39
CA GLY A 126 12.39 -5.95 -5.19
C GLY A 126 13.30 -7.13 -4.84
N THR A 127 12.92 -8.00 -3.90
CA THR A 127 13.73 -9.19 -3.57
C THR A 127 13.64 -10.31 -4.62
N MET A 128 12.71 -10.18 -5.57
CA MET A 128 12.64 -10.97 -6.79
C MET A 128 12.55 -10.02 -7.99
N GLU A 129 13.30 -10.32 -9.06
CA GLU A 129 13.44 -9.46 -10.23
C GLU A 129 13.42 -10.29 -11.51
N PHE A 130 12.67 -9.78 -12.48
CA PHE A 130 12.46 -10.40 -13.77
C PHE A 130 12.65 -9.36 -14.89
N ASN A 131 13.59 -9.59 -15.79
CA ASN A 131 13.79 -8.75 -16.96
C ASN A 131 12.76 -9.11 -18.03
N VAL A 132 12.02 -8.14 -18.52
CA VAL A 132 11.06 -8.33 -19.60
C VAL A 132 11.84 -8.47 -20.91
N VAL A 133 11.77 -9.65 -21.53
CA VAL A 133 12.50 -9.95 -22.78
C VAL A 133 11.60 -9.89 -24.02
N GLY A 134 10.29 -9.85 -23.84
CA GLY A 134 9.35 -9.61 -24.93
C GLY A 134 7.93 -10.11 -24.66
N LYS A 135 7.03 -9.80 -25.59
CA LYS A 135 5.66 -10.30 -25.60
C LYS A 135 5.57 -11.55 -26.48
N LEU A 136 4.82 -12.56 -26.06
CA LEU A 136 4.41 -13.63 -26.96
C LEU A 136 3.36 -13.08 -27.94
N LYS A 137 3.66 -13.10 -29.24
CA LYS A 137 2.72 -12.64 -30.29
C LYS A 137 1.38 -13.36 -30.14
N ASP A 138 0.30 -12.60 -30.26
CA ASP A 138 -1.10 -13.07 -30.20
C ASP A 138 -1.50 -13.82 -28.92
N LYS A 139 -0.69 -13.65 -27.85
CA LYS A 139 -0.95 -14.19 -26.53
C LYS A 139 -0.92 -13.06 -25.51
N GLU A 140 -1.83 -13.09 -24.56
CA GLU A 140 -1.79 -12.18 -23.39
C GLU A 140 -0.74 -12.66 -22.40
N ALA A 141 0.51 -12.76 -22.85
CA ALA A 141 1.63 -13.28 -22.08
C ALA A 141 2.94 -12.54 -22.42
N ILE A 142 3.73 -12.28 -21.39
CA ILE A 142 5.02 -11.60 -21.42
C ILE A 142 6.07 -12.59 -20.95
N LYS A 143 7.08 -12.80 -21.79
CA LYS A 143 8.25 -13.57 -21.46
C LYS A 143 9.19 -12.70 -20.63
N ALA A 144 9.66 -13.24 -19.51
CA ALA A 144 10.64 -12.60 -18.68
C ALA A 144 11.75 -13.59 -18.26
N GLU A 145 12.95 -13.07 -18.06
CA GLU A 145 14.11 -13.80 -17.56
C GLU A 145 14.32 -13.47 -16.08
N VAL A 146 14.56 -14.49 -15.26
CA VAL A 146 14.75 -14.34 -13.81
C VAL A 146 16.15 -13.82 -13.51
N VAL A 147 16.22 -12.62 -12.92
CA VAL A 147 17.47 -12.00 -12.44
C VAL A 147 17.67 -12.26 -10.95
N LEU A 148 16.60 -12.17 -10.16
CA LEU A 148 16.62 -12.54 -8.74
C LEU A 148 15.52 -13.57 -8.50
N GLY A 149 15.95 -14.79 -8.19
CA GLY A 149 15.07 -15.93 -7.95
C GLY A 149 14.32 -15.86 -6.62
N GLY A 150 13.35 -16.76 -6.44
CA GLY A 150 12.55 -16.80 -5.23
C GLY A 150 11.34 -17.72 -5.35
N MET A 151 10.36 -17.50 -4.48
CA MET A 151 9.13 -18.28 -4.44
C MET A 151 7.93 -17.42 -4.82
N VAL A 152 7.39 -17.63 -6.01
CA VAL A 152 6.16 -17.01 -6.49
C VAL A 152 4.97 -17.71 -5.86
N ARG A 153 3.99 -16.94 -5.37
CA ARG A 153 2.74 -17.41 -4.78
C ARG A 153 1.58 -16.53 -5.23
N GLY A 154 0.36 -17.05 -5.19
CA GLY A 154 -0.86 -16.26 -5.39
C GLY A 154 -0.93 -15.04 -4.45
N GLU A 155 -1.68 -14.02 -4.87
CA GLU A 155 -1.96 -12.77 -4.14
C GLU A 155 -0.76 -11.85 -3.89
N LYS A 156 0.45 -12.28 -4.25
CA LYS A 156 1.65 -11.45 -4.09
C LYS A 156 1.61 -10.27 -5.05
N GLY A 157 1.85 -9.08 -4.51
CA GLY A 157 1.95 -7.86 -5.28
C GLY A 157 3.18 -7.87 -6.19
N LEU A 158 3.04 -7.21 -7.33
CA LEU A 158 4.10 -6.96 -8.29
C LEU A 158 4.22 -5.48 -8.54
N ASN A 159 5.45 -5.03 -8.76
CA ASN A 159 5.79 -3.70 -9.21
C ASN A 159 6.27 -3.81 -10.65
N ALA A 160 5.85 -2.88 -11.49
CA ALA A 160 6.14 -2.89 -12.92
C ALA A 160 6.54 -1.47 -13.33
N PRO A 161 7.80 -1.07 -13.04
CA PRO A 161 8.25 0.30 -13.26
C PRO A 161 8.12 0.68 -14.74
N GLY A 162 7.45 1.80 -14.99
CA GLY A 162 7.17 2.29 -16.35
C GLY A 162 5.97 1.65 -17.03
N MET A 163 5.15 0.88 -16.30
CA MET A 163 3.88 0.38 -16.84
C MET A 163 2.93 1.54 -17.14
N ASP A 164 2.31 1.49 -18.31
CA ASP A 164 1.27 2.42 -18.68
C ASP A 164 -0.01 2.15 -17.86
N ARG A 165 -0.25 2.98 -16.83
CA ARG A 165 -1.43 2.91 -15.94
C ARG A 165 -2.59 3.78 -16.43
N LEU A 166 -2.47 4.35 -17.63
CA LEU A 166 -3.50 5.22 -18.19
C LEU A 166 -4.79 4.43 -18.46
N GLY A 167 -5.91 4.96 -17.98
CA GLY A 167 -7.21 4.32 -18.14
C GLY A 167 -7.56 3.27 -17.08
N MET A 168 -6.67 2.96 -16.13
CA MET A 168 -7.05 2.21 -14.93
C MET A 168 -8.03 3.04 -14.09
N THR A 169 -9.11 2.42 -13.64
CA THR A 169 -10.18 3.04 -12.83
C THR A 169 -10.25 2.39 -11.45
N LEU A 170 -11.20 2.80 -10.61
CA LEU A 170 -11.49 2.07 -9.37
C LEU A 170 -11.88 0.62 -9.67
N THR A 171 -11.23 -0.31 -8.96
CA THR A 171 -11.52 -1.72 -9.15
C THR A 171 -12.91 -2.09 -8.63
N ILE A 172 -13.45 -3.23 -9.10
CA ILE A 172 -14.71 -3.78 -8.56
C ILE A 172 -14.58 -4.00 -7.04
N LYS A 173 -13.39 -4.42 -6.59
CA LYS A 173 -13.09 -4.60 -5.19
C LYS A 173 -13.08 -3.26 -4.45
N ASP A 174 -12.38 -2.25 -4.96
CA ASP A 174 -12.34 -0.91 -4.34
C ASP A 174 -13.76 -0.34 -4.19
N LYS A 175 -14.61 -0.48 -5.21
CA LYS A 175 -16.01 -0.01 -5.15
C LYS A 175 -16.79 -0.65 -3.98
N LYS A 176 -16.68 -1.98 -3.83
CA LYS A 176 -17.29 -2.71 -2.71
C LYS A 176 -16.72 -2.29 -1.36
N ASP A 177 -15.41 -2.12 -1.29
CA ASP A 177 -14.71 -1.74 -0.06
C ASP A 177 -15.07 -0.30 0.35
N ILE A 178 -15.13 0.64 -0.60
CA ILE A 178 -15.56 2.02 -0.36
C ILE A 178 -16.97 2.04 0.24
N GLU A 179 -17.91 1.30 -0.37
CA GLU A 179 -19.28 1.20 0.17
C GLU A 179 -19.29 0.65 1.59
N PHE A 180 -18.56 -0.43 1.86
CA PHE A 180 -18.39 -0.99 3.20
C PHE A 180 -17.83 0.05 4.20
N GLY A 181 -16.77 0.78 3.81
CA GLY A 181 -16.10 1.75 4.67
C GLY A 181 -17.01 2.92 5.01
N LEU A 182 -17.73 3.45 4.02
CA LEU A 182 -18.70 4.53 4.23
C LEU A 182 -19.84 4.11 5.16
N LEU A 183 -20.40 2.90 4.97
CA LEU A 183 -21.46 2.37 5.84
C LEU A 183 -20.98 2.05 7.26
N SER A 184 -19.71 1.65 7.40
CA SER A 184 -19.09 1.41 8.70
C SER A 184 -18.63 2.72 9.39
N GLY A 185 -18.58 3.82 8.63
CA GLY A 185 -18.21 5.15 9.11
C GLY A 185 -16.73 5.28 9.44
N VAL A 186 -15.85 4.86 8.52
CA VAL A 186 -14.42 5.16 8.57
C VAL A 186 -14.17 6.67 8.43
N ASP A 187 -13.10 7.17 9.04
CA ASP A 187 -12.80 8.62 9.05
C ASP A 187 -12.01 9.06 7.81
N ILE A 188 -11.18 8.15 7.28
CA ILE A 188 -10.30 8.40 6.14
C ILE A 188 -10.39 7.23 5.16
N ILE A 189 -10.55 7.54 3.88
CA ILE A 189 -10.34 6.61 2.77
C ILE A 189 -9.05 6.99 2.06
N CYS A 190 -8.06 6.09 2.08
CA CYS A 190 -6.78 6.25 1.41
C CYS A 190 -6.75 5.36 0.15
N LEU A 191 -6.65 5.99 -1.02
CA LEU A 191 -6.54 5.28 -2.29
C LEU A 191 -5.07 4.92 -2.56
N SER A 192 -4.78 3.64 -2.72
CA SER A 192 -3.44 3.14 -3.10
C SER A 192 -3.15 3.34 -4.59
N TYR A 193 -1.87 3.46 -4.94
CA TYR A 193 -1.38 3.58 -6.33
C TYR A 193 -2.03 4.72 -7.13
N VAL A 194 -2.17 5.90 -6.52
CA VAL A 194 -2.71 7.08 -7.23
C VAL A 194 -1.69 7.58 -8.25
N THR A 195 -2.12 7.71 -9.50
CA THR A 195 -1.25 8.13 -10.61
C THR A 195 -1.57 9.52 -11.11
N ARG A 196 -2.80 10.00 -10.91
CA ARG A 196 -3.30 11.26 -11.46
C ARG A 196 -4.49 11.78 -10.67
N GLU A 197 -4.78 13.07 -10.82
CA GLU A 197 -5.92 13.73 -10.19
C GLU A 197 -7.27 13.04 -10.51
N SER A 198 -7.46 12.56 -11.74
CA SER A 198 -8.72 11.91 -12.14
C SER A 198 -9.04 10.66 -11.32
N ASP A 199 -8.04 9.96 -10.78
CA ASP A 199 -8.24 8.77 -9.93
C ASP A 199 -8.98 9.18 -8.63
N ILE A 200 -8.61 10.35 -8.09
CA ILE A 200 -9.24 10.94 -6.91
C ILE A 200 -10.63 11.49 -7.23
N LEU A 201 -10.80 12.12 -8.40
CA LEU A 201 -12.11 12.61 -8.82
C LEU A 201 -13.10 11.46 -9.02
N GLU A 202 -12.66 10.33 -9.59
CA GLU A 202 -13.48 9.12 -9.71
C GLU A 202 -13.89 8.58 -8.32
N LEU A 203 -12.95 8.49 -7.37
CA LEU A 203 -13.24 8.12 -5.99
C LEU A 203 -14.30 9.03 -5.36
N LYS A 204 -14.13 10.35 -5.47
CA LYS A 204 -15.08 11.31 -4.92
C LYS A 204 -16.45 11.20 -5.58
N GLU A 205 -16.51 10.98 -6.90
CA GLU A 205 -17.77 10.78 -7.61
C GLU A 205 -18.48 9.50 -7.14
N TYR A 206 -17.75 8.41 -6.98
CA TYR A 206 -18.31 7.15 -6.50
C TYR A 206 -18.83 7.29 -5.05
N ILE A 207 -18.07 7.93 -4.16
CA ILE A 207 -18.53 8.21 -2.78
C ILE A 207 -19.81 9.06 -2.78
N LYS A 208 -19.89 10.10 -3.63
CA LYS A 208 -21.10 10.93 -3.78
C LYS A 208 -22.30 10.09 -4.24
N LYS A 209 -22.10 9.15 -5.18
CA LYS A 209 -23.14 8.22 -5.62
C LYS A 209 -23.65 7.37 -4.46
N VAL A 210 -22.77 6.75 -3.68
CA VAL A 210 -23.15 5.93 -2.51
C VAL A 210 -23.90 6.77 -1.46
N LYS A 211 -23.40 7.97 -1.15
CA LYS A 211 -24.04 8.90 -0.19
C LYS A 211 -25.43 9.33 -0.62
N LYS A 212 -25.68 9.52 -1.93
CA LYS A 212 -27.02 9.89 -2.44
C LYS A 212 -28.09 8.88 -2.01
N TYR A 213 -27.75 7.59 -1.92
CA TYR A 213 -28.65 6.53 -1.47
C TYR A 213 -28.60 6.28 0.04
N ASN A 214 -27.68 6.91 0.76
CA ASN A 214 -27.41 6.72 2.19
C ASN A 214 -27.08 8.07 2.86
N PRO A 215 -28.08 8.96 3.03
CA PRO A 215 -27.86 10.34 3.46
C PRO A 215 -27.21 10.48 4.85
N GLN A 216 -27.32 9.45 5.70
CA GLN A 216 -26.72 9.36 7.03
C GLN A 216 -25.20 9.20 7.02
N ILE A 217 -24.59 8.88 5.87
CA ILE A 217 -23.14 8.71 5.76
C ILE A 217 -22.42 10.04 6.06
N ILE A 218 -21.54 10.00 7.05
CA ILE A 218 -20.57 11.07 7.32
C ILE A 218 -19.46 10.95 6.27
N MET A 219 -19.08 12.08 5.67
CA MET A 219 -18.05 12.07 4.62
C MET A 219 -16.66 11.85 5.23
N PRO A 220 -15.90 10.85 4.76
CA PRO A 220 -14.52 10.68 5.18
C PRO A 220 -13.62 11.70 4.50
N LYS A 221 -12.45 11.94 5.10
CA LYS A 221 -11.31 12.55 4.41
C LYS A 221 -10.82 11.62 3.30
N ILE A 222 -10.35 12.20 2.21
CA ILE A 222 -9.81 11.46 1.07
C ILE A 222 -8.30 11.67 1.00
N TRP A 223 -7.55 10.58 1.15
CA TRP A 223 -6.10 10.58 1.03
C TRP A 223 -5.66 9.89 -0.25
N ALA A 224 -4.57 10.38 -0.84
CA ALA A 224 -3.85 9.67 -1.90
C ALA A 224 -2.60 9.01 -1.33
N LYS A 225 -2.34 7.78 -1.74
CA LYS A 225 -1.08 7.10 -1.49
C LYS A 225 -0.16 7.24 -2.70
N ILE A 226 0.99 7.87 -2.49
CA ILE A 226 2.00 8.07 -3.53
C ILE A 226 3.01 6.93 -3.46
N GLU A 227 2.98 6.07 -4.47
CA GLU A 227 3.66 4.77 -4.49
C GLU A 227 4.35 4.45 -5.82
N CYS A 228 4.23 5.33 -6.81
CA CYS A 228 4.74 5.12 -8.16
C CYS A 228 5.26 6.42 -8.77
N LYS A 229 6.03 6.31 -9.85
CA LYS A 229 6.65 7.44 -10.54
C LYS A 229 5.63 8.44 -11.08
N GLU A 230 4.53 7.95 -11.64
CA GLU A 230 3.45 8.76 -12.19
C GLU A 230 2.77 9.60 -11.11
N GLY A 231 2.57 9.03 -9.92
CA GLY A 231 2.04 9.75 -8.77
C GLY A 231 2.95 10.90 -8.32
N ILE A 232 4.28 10.76 -8.46
CA ILE A 232 5.24 11.84 -8.17
C ILE A 232 5.19 12.92 -9.24
N LEU A 233 5.24 12.52 -10.52
CA LEU A 233 5.19 13.47 -11.63
C LEU A 233 3.91 14.31 -11.62
N ASN A 234 2.79 13.72 -11.21
CA ASN A 234 1.50 14.37 -11.11
C ASN A 234 1.16 14.87 -9.69
N PHE A 235 2.13 14.86 -8.76
CA PHE A 235 1.89 15.09 -7.34
C PHE A 235 1.11 16.37 -7.07
N ASP A 236 1.49 17.49 -7.69
CA ASP A 236 0.87 18.80 -7.46
C ASP A 236 -0.62 18.81 -7.88
N SER A 237 -0.99 18.06 -8.91
CA SER A 237 -2.40 17.92 -9.35
C SER A 237 -3.20 17.03 -8.39
N ILE A 238 -2.60 15.92 -7.95
CA ILE A 238 -3.22 15.00 -6.97
C ILE A 238 -3.44 15.74 -5.65
N LEU A 239 -2.42 16.49 -5.20
CA LEU A 239 -2.43 17.21 -3.95
C LEU A 239 -3.60 18.19 -3.88
N LYS A 240 -3.93 18.92 -4.95
CA LYS A 240 -5.09 19.82 -5.00
C LYS A 240 -6.42 19.12 -4.70
N SER A 241 -6.53 17.85 -5.09
CA SER A 241 -7.76 17.08 -5.01
C SER A 241 -7.89 16.19 -3.77
N VAL A 242 -6.93 16.17 -2.85
CA VAL A 242 -6.99 15.35 -1.62
C VAL A 242 -6.94 16.18 -0.33
N ASP A 243 -7.31 15.54 0.79
CA ASP A 243 -7.24 16.10 2.14
C ASP A 243 -5.92 15.73 2.85
N GLY A 244 -5.16 14.79 2.29
CA GLY A 244 -3.87 14.35 2.83
C GLY A 244 -3.15 13.37 1.90
N ILE A 245 -1.90 13.13 2.22
CA ILE A 245 -0.98 12.27 1.46
C ILE A 245 -0.42 11.19 2.40
N MET A 246 -0.36 9.97 1.90
CA MET A 246 0.46 8.91 2.48
C MET A 246 1.58 8.55 1.51
N LEU A 247 2.84 8.75 1.92
CA LEU A 247 4.00 8.39 1.10
C LEU A 247 4.35 6.91 1.34
N GLY A 248 3.97 6.03 0.41
CA GLY A 248 4.20 4.59 0.51
C GLY A 248 5.57 4.17 0.00
N ARG A 249 6.59 4.30 0.86
CA ARG A 249 8.00 4.12 0.46
C ARG A 249 8.35 2.74 -0.06
N GLY A 250 7.67 1.68 0.37
CA GLY A 250 8.04 0.32 0.00
C GLY A 250 7.69 -0.05 -1.43
N ASP A 251 6.51 0.35 -1.89
CA ASP A 251 6.15 0.24 -3.31
C ASP A 251 6.97 1.24 -4.13
N LEU A 252 7.18 2.44 -3.61
CA LEU A 252 7.94 3.47 -4.31
C LEU A 252 9.41 3.06 -4.55
N PHE A 253 10.03 2.39 -3.58
CA PHE A 253 11.37 1.79 -3.69
C PHE A 253 11.49 0.83 -4.87
N SER A 254 10.41 0.12 -5.20
CA SER A 254 10.38 -0.80 -6.32
C SER A 254 10.06 -0.10 -7.64
N GLU A 255 9.41 1.07 -7.62
CA GLU A 255 8.98 1.82 -8.81
C GLU A 255 10.01 2.85 -9.31
N LEU A 256 10.97 3.26 -8.47
CA LEU A 256 12.01 4.24 -8.80
C LEU A 256 13.43 3.66 -8.79
N ASP A 257 14.38 4.46 -9.26
CA ASP A 257 15.78 4.23 -8.90
C ASP A 257 15.96 4.50 -7.40
N ILE A 258 16.66 3.60 -6.70
CA ILE A 258 16.95 3.73 -5.27
C ILE A 258 17.66 5.06 -4.94
N MET A 259 18.47 5.58 -5.87
CA MET A 259 19.20 6.82 -5.72
C MET A 259 18.28 8.06 -5.77
N GLU A 260 17.08 7.94 -6.36
CA GLU A 260 16.09 9.03 -6.43
C GLU A 260 15.23 9.13 -5.17
N ILE A 261 15.12 8.05 -4.37
CA ILE A 261 14.20 7.98 -3.22
C ILE A 261 14.42 9.10 -2.19
N PRO A 262 15.65 9.41 -1.73
CA PRO A 262 15.86 10.48 -0.75
C PRO A 262 15.41 11.84 -1.28
N PHE A 263 15.76 12.15 -2.54
CA PHE A 263 15.39 13.41 -3.19
C PHE A 263 13.87 13.58 -3.29
N VAL A 264 13.17 12.55 -3.76
CA VAL A 264 11.71 12.57 -3.91
C VAL A 264 11.01 12.72 -2.56
N GLN A 265 11.50 12.03 -1.52
CA GLN A 265 10.95 12.14 -0.16
C GLN A 265 11.07 13.58 0.34
N ASP A 266 12.24 14.19 0.21
CA ASP A 266 12.48 15.57 0.64
C ASP A 266 11.62 16.57 -0.16
N GLU A 267 11.51 16.40 -1.48
CA GLU A 267 10.65 17.24 -2.32
C GLU A 267 9.17 17.18 -1.87
N ILE A 268 8.65 15.98 -1.60
CA ILE A 268 7.27 15.81 -1.11
C ILE A 268 7.10 16.45 0.26
N ILE A 269 8.04 16.27 1.18
CA ILE A 269 8.00 16.88 2.51
C ILE A 269 7.97 18.42 2.40
N GLU A 270 8.85 19.01 1.59
CA GLU A 270 8.89 20.46 1.39
C GLU A 270 7.59 21.01 0.79
N LYS A 271 7.05 20.34 -0.23
CA LYS A 271 5.75 20.73 -0.82
C LYS A 271 4.63 20.65 0.22
N MET A 272 4.61 19.61 1.05
CA MET A 272 3.59 19.44 2.08
C MET A 272 3.70 20.48 3.20
N LYS A 273 4.89 21.02 3.52
CA LYS A 273 5.04 22.09 4.52
C LYS A 273 4.28 23.38 4.17
N SER A 274 4.18 23.71 2.88
CA SER A 274 3.42 24.87 2.42
C SER A 274 1.91 24.63 2.37
N GLU A 275 1.48 23.37 2.54
CA GLU A 275 0.10 22.94 2.40
C GLU A 275 -0.51 22.67 3.78
N LYS A 276 -1.79 23.03 3.96
CA LYS A 276 -2.51 22.74 5.21
C LYS A 276 -3.10 21.32 5.20
N LYS A 277 -2.31 20.34 4.76
CA LYS A 277 -2.75 18.95 4.51
C LYS A 277 -1.82 17.99 5.22
N GLU A 278 -2.36 16.85 5.65
CA GLU A 278 -1.61 15.88 6.45
C GLU A 278 -0.69 15.02 5.58
N LEU A 279 0.58 14.88 5.97
CA LEU A 279 1.54 13.93 5.40
C LEU A 279 1.85 12.79 6.37
N ILE A 280 1.55 11.56 5.95
CA ILE A 280 1.98 10.34 6.65
C ILE A 280 3.08 9.64 5.87
N ILE A 281 4.25 9.44 6.49
CA ILE A 281 5.31 8.61 5.92
C ILE A 281 5.04 7.15 6.27
N ALA A 282 4.93 6.30 5.26
CA ALA A 282 4.57 4.90 5.41
C ALA A 282 5.68 3.95 4.96
N THR A 283 5.79 2.81 5.66
CA THR A 283 6.73 1.71 5.43
C THR A 283 8.21 2.09 5.60
N TYR A 284 9.05 1.10 5.93
CA TYR A 284 10.48 1.28 6.18
C TYR A 284 10.85 2.32 7.26
N VAL A 285 9.93 2.61 8.20
CA VAL A 285 10.19 3.58 9.29
C VAL A 285 11.00 2.92 10.41
N LEU A 286 10.56 1.76 10.91
CA LEU A 286 11.26 0.97 11.93
C LEU A 286 11.27 -0.52 11.53
N ASP A 287 11.42 -0.83 10.23
CA ASP A 287 11.21 -2.17 9.66
C ASP A 287 12.05 -3.25 10.34
N SER A 288 13.28 -2.93 10.79
CA SER A 288 14.12 -3.88 11.52
C SER A 288 13.43 -4.40 12.80
N MET A 289 12.63 -3.56 13.46
CA MET A 289 11.93 -3.90 14.71
C MET A 289 10.81 -4.93 14.54
N ARG A 290 10.51 -5.35 13.31
CA ARG A 290 9.69 -6.55 13.04
C ARG A 290 10.28 -7.80 13.67
N SER A 291 11.61 -7.88 13.69
CA SER A 291 12.35 -9.08 14.07
C SER A 291 13.23 -8.91 15.30
N VAL A 292 13.71 -7.68 15.55
CA VAL A 292 14.58 -7.32 16.68
C VAL A 292 13.93 -6.26 17.58
N ARG A 293 14.47 -6.05 18.79
CA ARG A 293 13.89 -5.09 19.76
C ARG A 293 14.41 -3.66 19.66
N LYS A 294 15.53 -3.45 18.99
CA LYS A 294 16.14 -2.13 18.82
C LYS A 294 16.16 -1.78 17.33
N PRO A 295 15.83 -0.53 16.96
CA PRO A 295 15.97 -0.08 15.58
C PRO A 295 17.44 0.06 15.20
N LYS A 296 17.70 0.14 13.90
CA LYS A 296 19.02 0.50 13.37
C LYS A 296 19.24 2.01 13.46
N ILE A 297 20.50 2.44 13.48
CA ILE A 297 20.86 3.87 13.50
C ILE A 297 20.22 4.64 12.34
N PRO A 298 20.25 4.17 11.07
CA PRO A 298 19.60 4.88 9.98
C PRO A 298 18.09 5.07 10.14
N GLU A 299 17.40 4.12 10.80
CA GLU A 299 15.95 4.24 11.07
C GLU A 299 15.68 5.32 12.14
N LEU A 300 16.59 5.49 13.10
CA LEU A 300 16.49 6.56 14.10
C LEU A 300 16.76 7.94 13.49
N ASP A 301 17.77 8.03 12.62
CA ASP A 301 18.11 9.27 11.92
C ASP A 301 16.95 9.71 11.01
N ASP A 302 16.32 8.76 10.30
CA ASP A 302 15.13 9.00 9.47
C ASP A 302 13.95 9.51 10.32
N LEU A 303 13.64 8.82 11.42
CA LEU A 303 12.57 9.25 12.34
C LEU A 303 12.84 10.63 12.95
N TYR A 304 14.07 10.91 13.35
CA TYR A 304 14.48 12.23 13.84
C TYR A 304 14.30 13.31 12.78
N ASN A 305 14.69 13.03 11.53
CA ASN A 305 14.52 13.96 10.42
C ASN A 305 13.04 14.23 10.12
N PHE A 306 12.15 13.25 10.23
CA PHE A 306 10.72 13.49 10.09
C PHE A 306 10.16 14.41 11.16
N ILE A 307 10.59 14.24 12.42
CA ILE A 307 10.16 15.10 13.52
C ILE A 307 10.68 16.53 13.29
N LYS A 308 11.95 16.66 12.94
CA LYS A 308 12.59 17.96 12.63
C LYS A 308 11.89 18.68 11.46
N ASN A 309 11.44 17.92 10.46
CA ASN A 309 10.72 18.46 9.32
C ASN A 309 9.20 18.61 9.54
N LYS A 310 8.72 18.41 10.77
CA LYS A 310 7.31 18.57 11.17
C LYS A 310 6.34 17.73 10.34
N VAL A 311 6.77 16.54 9.93
CA VAL A 311 5.88 15.57 9.27
C VAL A 311 4.72 15.21 10.22
N ASP A 312 3.49 15.23 9.72
CA ASP A 312 2.30 15.06 10.55
C ASP A 312 2.23 13.71 11.25
N GLY A 313 2.69 12.65 10.60
CA GLY A 313 2.74 11.32 11.20
C GLY A 313 3.55 10.29 10.43
N ILE A 314 3.68 9.14 11.06
CA ILE A 314 4.32 7.96 10.50
C ILE A 314 3.40 6.76 10.61
N MET A 315 3.56 5.78 9.71
CA MET A 315 2.83 4.54 9.75
C MET A 315 3.73 3.35 10.10
N LEU A 316 3.42 2.73 11.24
CA LEU A 316 3.92 1.41 11.62
C LEU A 316 3.07 0.36 10.90
N ALA A 317 3.70 -0.39 10.01
CA ALA A 317 3.05 -1.34 9.11
C ALA A 317 3.29 -2.78 9.56
N GLY A 318 4.27 -3.46 8.94
CA GLY A 318 4.62 -4.83 9.26
C GLY A 318 5.18 -4.98 10.68
N GLU A 319 5.78 -3.91 11.22
CA GLU A 319 6.36 -3.79 12.56
C GLU A 319 5.34 -4.15 13.64
N VAL A 320 4.10 -3.68 13.48
CA VAL A 320 3.03 -3.87 14.46
C VAL A 320 1.96 -4.88 14.00
N GLY A 321 1.72 -4.98 12.69
CA GLY A 321 0.71 -5.90 12.16
C GLY A 321 1.11 -7.37 12.25
N VAL A 322 2.38 -7.68 11.99
CA VAL A 322 2.92 -9.07 11.96
C VAL A 322 4.25 -9.24 12.68
N GLY A 323 4.84 -8.16 13.20
CA GLY A 323 6.13 -8.19 13.90
C GLY A 323 6.06 -8.86 15.27
N LYS A 324 7.23 -9.20 15.82
CA LYS A 324 7.32 -9.98 17.07
C LYS A 324 6.94 -9.21 18.34
N ASN A 325 7.10 -7.88 18.36
CA ASN A 325 6.93 -7.07 19.58
C ASN A 325 6.11 -5.79 19.30
N PRO A 326 4.86 -5.89 18.83
CA PRO A 326 4.09 -4.74 18.32
C PRO A 326 3.95 -3.61 19.34
N LEU A 327 3.58 -3.91 20.59
CA LEU A 327 3.40 -2.90 21.64
C LEU A 327 4.70 -2.17 21.96
N HIS A 328 5.83 -2.89 22.00
CA HIS A 328 7.15 -2.30 22.23
C HIS A 328 7.53 -1.31 21.12
N VAL A 329 7.24 -1.63 19.86
CA VAL A 329 7.50 -0.70 18.74
C VAL A 329 6.69 0.58 18.92
N ILE A 330 5.41 0.47 19.26
CA ILE A 330 4.53 1.64 19.44
C ILE A 330 5.01 2.50 20.61
N THR A 331 5.28 1.89 21.77
CA THR A 331 5.77 2.61 22.96
C THR A 331 7.11 3.27 22.70
N PHE A 332 8.07 2.56 22.08
CA PHE A 332 9.35 3.13 21.70
C PHE A 332 9.20 4.33 20.76
N THR A 333 8.32 4.21 19.76
CA THR A 333 8.04 5.28 18.80
C THR A 333 7.49 6.51 19.50
N LYS A 334 6.53 6.31 20.42
CA LYS A 334 5.95 7.38 21.23
C LYS A 334 7.00 8.06 22.10
N GLU A 335 7.80 7.31 22.85
CA GLU A 335 8.89 7.85 23.68
C GLU A 335 9.90 8.65 22.86
N PHE A 336 10.23 8.17 21.66
CA PHE A 336 11.14 8.88 20.75
C PHE A 336 10.53 10.19 20.25
N ILE A 337 9.26 10.18 19.82
CA ILE A 337 8.54 11.40 19.41
C ILE A 337 8.45 12.40 20.57
N ASP A 338 8.06 11.94 21.76
CA ASP A 338 7.92 12.79 22.95
C ASP A 338 9.25 13.44 23.33
N LYS A 339 10.36 12.68 23.27
CA LYS A 339 11.71 13.18 23.52
C LYS A 339 12.12 14.32 22.60
N TYR A 340 11.65 14.33 21.35
CA TYR A 340 12.01 15.35 20.35
C TYR A 340 10.86 16.30 20.00
N SER A 341 9.77 16.30 20.78
CA SER A 341 8.59 17.15 20.58
C SER A 341 8.91 18.66 20.59
N TYR A 342 10.01 19.08 21.22
CA TYR A 342 10.48 20.47 21.21
C TYR A 342 10.92 20.98 19.83
N LEU A 343 11.09 20.09 18.84
CA LEU A 343 11.42 20.46 17.45
C LEU A 343 10.17 20.69 16.58
N SER A 344 9.00 20.20 17.01
CA SER A 344 7.76 20.22 16.21
C SER A 344 6.98 21.52 16.27
#